data_AF-A0A2S8SV19-F1
#
_entry.id   AF-A0A2S8SV19-F1
#
_cell.length_a   1.000
_cell.length_b   1.000
_cell.length_c   1.000
_cell.angle_alpha   90.00
_cell.angle_beta   90.00
_cell.angle_gamma   90.00
#
_symmetry.space_group_name_H-M   'P 1'
#
loop_
_entity.id
_entity.type
_entity.pdbx_description
1 polymer ?
#
loop_
_entity_poly.entity_id
_entity_poly.type
_entity_poly.pdbx_seq_one_letter_code
_entity_poly.pdbx_strand_id
1 'polypeptide(L)'
;MNKETATAHVESIVSWLILGVECIGATVIAFGVLMALRQILSSFLKRRASNFGSIRLDLARYLALALEFQLGADILSTAIAPSFEEIKKLGAIAVIRTALNYFLSREMRDEKETLESEKSVTNHTAGEVSTKNEEANATAELSPAQKARLAALGEAPTSHH
;
A
#
# COMPACT_ATOMS: atom_id res chain seq x y z
N MET A 1 -38.80 -38.01 -10.23
CA MET A 1 -37.96 -36.80 -10.05
C MET A 1 -36.72 -37.02 -10.90
N ASN A 2 -36.63 -36.30 -12.02
CA ASN A 2 -35.67 -36.61 -13.09
C ASN A 2 -34.37 -35.85 -12.81
N LYS A 3 -33.21 -36.48 -13.04
CA LYS A 3 -31.90 -35.89 -12.73
C LYS A 3 -31.70 -34.49 -13.34
N GLU A 4 -32.26 -34.23 -14.53
CA GLU A 4 -32.24 -32.91 -15.19
C GLU A 4 -33.00 -31.81 -14.41
N THR A 5 -34.12 -32.15 -13.78
CA THR A 5 -34.84 -31.16 -12.96
C THR A 5 -34.08 -30.85 -11.67
N ALA A 6 -33.35 -31.81 -11.12
CA ALA A 6 -32.56 -31.60 -9.91
C ALA A 6 -31.34 -30.69 -10.16
N THR A 7 -30.65 -30.84 -11.29
CA THR A 7 -29.50 -30.00 -11.67
C THR A 7 -29.91 -28.55 -11.90
N ALA A 8 -31.04 -28.31 -12.58
CA ALA A 8 -31.56 -26.97 -12.83
C ALA A 8 -31.91 -26.19 -11.55
N HIS A 9 -32.43 -26.87 -10.52
CA HIS A 9 -32.71 -26.24 -9.22
C HIS A 9 -31.42 -25.88 -8.47
N VAL A 10 -30.40 -26.75 -8.54
CA VAL A 10 -29.10 -26.49 -7.90
C VAL A 10 -28.39 -25.31 -8.55
N GLU A 11 -28.34 -25.25 -9.89
CA GLU A 11 -27.75 -24.14 -10.64
C GLU A 11 -28.41 -22.79 -10.30
N SER A 12 -29.75 -22.79 -10.19
CA SER A 12 -30.50 -21.60 -9.82
C SER A 12 -30.15 -21.12 -8.40
N ILE A 13 -30.13 -22.03 -7.42
CA ILE A 13 -29.79 -21.70 -6.02
C ILE A 13 -28.38 -21.15 -5.92
N VAL A 14 -27.43 -21.80 -6.59
CA VAL A 14 -26.03 -21.39 -6.59
C VAL A 14 -25.84 -20.03 -7.29
N SER A 15 -26.57 -19.76 -8.37
CA SER A 15 -26.54 -18.44 -9.03
C SER A 15 -27.00 -17.32 -8.11
N TRP A 16 -28.06 -17.54 -7.33
CA TRP A 16 -28.50 -16.56 -6.32
C TRP A 16 -27.47 -16.38 -5.20
N LEU A 17 -26.77 -17.43 -4.81
CA LEU A 17 -25.68 -17.35 -3.83
C LEU A 17 -24.49 -16.52 -4.36
N ILE A 18 -24.06 -16.76 -5.60
CA ILE A 18 -23.01 -15.98 -6.26
C ILE A 18 -23.36 -14.49 -6.24
N LEU A 19 -24.57 -14.15 -6.71
CA LEU A 19 -25.05 -12.77 -6.73
C LEU A 19 -25.07 -12.15 -5.32
N GLY A 20 -25.52 -12.90 -4.31
CA GLY A 20 -25.54 -12.44 -2.92
C GLY A 20 -24.14 -12.13 -2.40
N VAL A 21 -23.16 -13.02 -2.64
CA VAL A 21 -21.78 -12.84 -2.22
C VAL A 21 -21.12 -11.66 -2.94
N GLU A 22 -21.38 -11.49 -4.24
CA GLU A 22 -20.92 -10.32 -5.01
C GLU A 22 -21.49 -9.02 -4.47
N CYS A 23 -22.79 -8.98 -4.11
CA CYS A 23 -23.42 -7.82 -3.50
C CYS A 23 -22.80 -7.46 -2.14
N ILE A 24 -22.44 -8.46 -1.32
CA ILE A 24 -21.75 -8.24 -0.05
C ILE A 24 -20.38 -7.61 -0.32
N GLY A 25 -19.59 -8.20 -1.22
CA GLY A 25 -18.29 -7.65 -1.62
C GLY A 25 -18.39 -6.21 -2.11
N ALA A 26 -19.34 -5.92 -3.00
CA ALA A 26 -19.58 -4.57 -3.51
C ALA A 26 -19.96 -3.57 -2.40
N THR A 27 -20.77 -4.00 -1.43
CA THR A 27 -21.16 -3.18 -0.28
C THR A 27 -19.97 -2.86 0.62
N VAL A 28 -19.08 -3.84 0.87
CA VAL A 28 -17.84 -3.64 1.64
C VAL A 28 -16.92 -2.63 0.94
N ILE A 29 -16.75 -2.72 -0.38
CA ILE A 29 -15.99 -1.74 -1.17
C ILE A 29 -16.61 -0.35 -1.03
N ALA A 30 -17.92 -0.23 -1.26
CA ALA A 30 -18.63 1.05 -1.18
C ALA A 30 -18.47 1.69 0.20
N PHE A 31 -18.53 0.90 1.27
CA PHE A 31 -18.34 1.38 2.64
C PHE A 31 -16.91 1.88 2.88
N GLY A 32 -15.90 1.13 2.44
CA GLY A 32 -14.50 1.54 2.55
C GLY A 32 -14.21 2.85 1.80
N VAL A 33 -14.73 2.99 0.58
CA VAL A 33 -14.62 4.22 -0.22
C VAL A 33 -15.32 5.39 0.48
N LEU A 34 -16.52 5.19 1.01
CA LEU A 34 -17.26 6.23 1.71
C LEU A 34 -16.50 6.71 2.96
N MET A 35 -15.91 5.79 3.73
CA MET A 35 -15.11 6.14 4.90
C MET A 35 -13.84 6.91 4.52
N ALA A 36 -13.14 6.47 3.47
CA ALA A 36 -11.97 7.18 2.97
C ALA A 36 -12.31 8.61 2.52
N LEU A 37 -13.39 8.78 1.76
CA LEU A 37 -13.90 10.09 1.33
C LEU A 37 -14.25 10.99 2.52
N ARG A 38 -14.94 10.46 3.54
CA ARG A 38 -15.28 11.24 4.74
C ARG A 38 -14.04 11.71 5.48
N GLN A 39 -13.00 10.88 5.59
CA GLN A 39 -11.73 11.27 6.23
C GLN A 39 -10.99 12.34 5.43
N ILE A 40 -10.91 12.20 4.10
CA ILE A 40 -10.28 13.20 3.22
C ILE A 40 -11.03 14.53 3.32
N LEU A 41 -12.35 14.51 3.20
CA LEU A 41 -13.18 15.71 3.25
C LEU A 41 -13.10 16.42 4.61
N SER A 42 -13.12 15.67 5.72
CA SER A 42 -12.91 16.22 7.06
C SER A 42 -11.52 16.85 7.22
N SER A 43 -10.48 16.23 6.66
CA SER A 43 -9.11 16.74 6.74
C SER A 43 -8.93 18.02 5.94
N PHE A 44 -9.55 18.09 4.76
CA PHE A 44 -9.59 19.27 3.91
C PHE A 44 -10.31 20.45 4.59
N LEU A 45 -11.50 20.20 5.17
CA LEU A 45 -12.27 21.22 5.88
C LEU A 45 -11.54 21.77 7.13
N LYS A 46 -10.78 20.91 7.82
CA LYS A 46 -10.04 21.26 9.04
C LYS A 46 -8.63 21.80 8.77
N ARG A 47 -8.21 21.94 7.50
CA ARG A 47 -6.85 22.35 7.09
C ARG A 47 -5.72 21.61 7.83
N ARG A 48 -5.95 20.35 8.21
CA ARG A 48 -4.95 19.52 8.89
C ARG A 48 -4.17 18.75 7.84
N ALA A 49 -2.88 18.52 8.07
CA ALA A 49 -2.11 17.57 7.27
C ALA A 49 -2.83 16.22 7.28
N SER A 50 -3.36 15.83 6.12
CA SER A 50 -4.07 14.56 5.96
C SER A 50 -3.06 13.43 6.08
N ASN A 51 -3.32 12.48 6.98
CA ASN A 51 -2.50 11.27 7.08
C ASN A 51 -2.95 10.27 6.00
N PHE A 52 -2.69 10.62 4.74
CA PHE A 52 -3.11 9.85 3.56
C PHE A 52 -2.67 8.38 3.64
N GLY A 53 -1.54 8.10 4.28
CA GLY A 53 -1.09 6.72 4.54
C GLY A 53 -2.09 5.91 5.36
N SER A 54 -2.63 6.47 6.44
CA SER A 54 -3.65 5.81 7.26
C SER A 54 -4.96 5.58 6.50
N ILE A 55 -5.42 6.58 5.75
CA ILE A 55 -6.64 6.49 4.93
C ILE A 55 -6.51 5.40 3.86
N ARG A 56 -5.35 5.33 3.20
CA ARG A 56 -5.03 4.30 2.20
C ARG A 56 -4.97 2.91 2.81
N LEU A 57 -4.41 2.75 4.02
CA LEU A 57 -4.39 1.47 4.74
C LEU A 57 -5.79 1.03 5.17
N ASP A 58 -6.65 1.94 5.64
CA ASP A 58 -8.06 1.66 5.93
C ASP A 58 -8.79 1.15 4.69
N LEU A 59 -8.67 1.88 3.58
CA LEU A 59 -9.29 1.50 2.31
C LEU A 59 -8.78 0.13 1.84
N ALA A 60 -7.47 -0.12 1.92
CA ALA A 60 -6.87 -1.40 1.54
C ALA A 60 -7.46 -2.59 2.33
N ARG A 61 -7.78 -2.42 3.61
CA ARG A 61 -8.44 -3.46 4.42
C ARG A 61 -9.84 -3.81 3.91
N TYR A 62 -10.65 -2.81 3.58
CA TYR A 62 -11.98 -3.04 3.00
C TYR A 62 -11.91 -3.69 1.62
N LEU A 63 -10.96 -3.26 0.78
CA LEU A 63 -10.74 -3.87 -0.53
C LEU A 63 -10.30 -5.34 -0.41
N ALA A 64 -9.36 -5.65 0.49
CA ALA A 64 -8.91 -7.02 0.73
C ALA A 64 -10.08 -7.93 1.18
N LEU A 65 -10.89 -7.48 2.12
CA LEU A 65 -12.06 -8.22 2.59
C LEU A 65 -13.08 -8.47 1.46
N ALA A 66 -13.36 -7.45 0.65
CA ALA A 66 -14.27 -7.60 -0.49
C ALA A 66 -13.74 -8.60 -1.53
N LEU A 67 -12.42 -8.64 -1.73
CA LEU A 67 -11.78 -9.60 -2.63
C LEU A 67 -11.90 -11.05 -2.14
N GLU A 68 -11.88 -11.28 -0.82
CA GLU A 68 -12.12 -12.63 -0.27
C GLU A 68 -13.54 -13.13 -0.59
N PHE A 69 -14.54 -12.26 -0.46
CA PHE A 69 -15.92 -12.60 -0.85
C PHE A 69 -16.03 -12.84 -2.36
N GLN A 70 -15.47 -11.94 -3.18
CA GLN A 70 -15.48 -12.07 -4.63
C GLN A 70 -14.78 -13.35 -5.11
N LEU A 71 -13.66 -13.73 -4.48
CA LEU A 71 -12.99 -14.99 -4.74
C LEU A 71 -13.89 -16.20 -4.44
N GLY A 72 -14.64 -16.16 -3.34
CA GLY A 72 -15.62 -17.19 -3.01
C GLY A 72 -16.73 -17.32 -4.06
N ALA A 73 -17.22 -16.20 -4.58
CA ALA A 73 -18.19 -16.17 -5.67
C ALA A 73 -17.61 -16.74 -6.98
N ASP A 74 -16.37 -16.38 -7.31
CA ASP A 74 -15.66 -16.88 -8.49
C ASP A 74 -15.45 -18.41 -8.39
N ILE A 75 -15.03 -18.93 -7.24
CA ILE A 75 -14.91 -20.38 -6.98
C ILE A 75 -16.25 -21.08 -7.18
N LEU A 76 -17.31 -20.55 -6.56
CA LEU A 76 -18.65 -21.13 -6.63
C LEU A 76 -19.19 -21.17 -8.07
N SER A 77 -18.91 -20.12 -8.85
CA SER A 77 -19.29 -20.06 -10.25
C SER A 77 -18.56 -21.09 -11.10
N THR A 78 -17.25 -21.28 -10.89
CA THR A 78 -16.49 -22.35 -11.59
C THR A 78 -16.97 -23.76 -11.25
N ALA A 79 -17.61 -23.96 -10.09
CA ALA A 79 -18.09 -25.27 -9.65
C ALA A 79 -19.41 -25.70 -10.33
N ILE A 80 -20.26 -24.76 -10.77
CA ILE A 80 -21.58 -25.07 -11.34
C ILE A 80 -21.70 -24.85 -12.85
N ALA A 81 -20.78 -24.10 -13.46
CA ALA A 81 -20.83 -23.82 -14.90
C ALA A 81 -19.66 -24.49 -15.65
N PRO A 82 -19.76 -25.77 -16.05
CA PRO A 82 -18.84 -26.36 -17.03
C PRO A 82 -19.18 -25.97 -18.49
N SER A 83 -19.84 -24.82 -18.72
CA SER A 83 -20.25 -24.31 -20.04
C SER A 83 -19.20 -23.34 -20.59
N PHE A 84 -18.52 -23.71 -21.69
CA PHE A 84 -17.38 -22.95 -22.24
C PHE A 84 -17.69 -21.49 -22.62
N GLU A 85 -18.94 -21.12 -22.89
CA GLU A 85 -19.32 -19.74 -23.26
C GLU A 85 -19.51 -18.84 -22.01
N GLU A 86 -20.17 -19.35 -20.98
CA GLU A 86 -20.37 -18.61 -19.73
C GLU A 86 -19.08 -18.54 -18.91
N ILE A 87 -18.26 -19.61 -18.94
CA ILE A 87 -16.89 -19.62 -18.40
C ILE A 87 -16.05 -18.50 -19.03
N LYS A 88 -16.17 -18.25 -20.34
CA LYS A 88 -15.39 -17.20 -21.02
C LYS A 88 -15.78 -15.80 -20.57
N LYS A 89 -17.06 -15.50 -20.43
CA LYS A 89 -17.52 -14.18 -19.96
C LYS A 89 -17.08 -13.91 -18.53
N LEU A 90 -17.26 -14.89 -17.65
CA LEU A 90 -16.83 -14.78 -16.26
C LEU A 90 -15.30 -14.70 -16.16
N GLY A 91 -14.59 -15.53 -16.93
CA GLY A 91 -13.13 -15.50 -17.01
C GLY A 91 -12.61 -14.14 -17.50
N ALA A 92 -13.26 -13.51 -18.47
CA ALA A 92 -12.90 -12.17 -18.92
C ALA A 92 -13.04 -11.12 -17.80
N ILE A 93 -14.12 -11.18 -17.01
CA ILE A 93 -14.33 -10.28 -15.87
C ILE A 93 -13.27 -10.52 -14.79
N ALA A 94 -12.97 -11.78 -14.46
CA ALA A 94 -11.96 -12.15 -13.48
C ALA A 94 -10.54 -11.73 -13.90
N VAL A 95 -10.20 -11.84 -15.19
CA VAL A 95 -8.92 -11.37 -15.74
C VAL A 95 -8.80 -9.85 -15.63
N ILE A 96 -9.85 -9.11 -16.00
CA ILE A 96 -9.86 -7.65 -15.88
C ILE A 96 -9.69 -7.24 -14.42
N ARG A 97 -10.41 -7.89 -13.49
CA ARG A 97 -10.28 -7.67 -12.03
C ARG A 97 -8.84 -7.89 -11.56
N THR A 98 -8.23 -8.99 -11.97
CA THR A 98 -6.85 -9.35 -11.59
C THR A 98 -5.84 -8.36 -12.16
N ALA A 99 -5.98 -7.99 -13.43
CA ALA A 99 -5.09 -7.04 -14.09
C ALA A 99 -5.14 -5.65 -13.43
N LEU A 100 -6.35 -5.13 -13.20
CA LEU A 100 -6.54 -3.82 -12.55
C LEU A 100 -6.00 -3.80 -11.12
N ASN A 101 -6.30 -4.84 -10.33
CA ASN A 101 -5.80 -4.95 -8.96
C ASN A 101 -4.27 -5.10 -8.91
N TYR A 102 -3.68 -5.81 -9.87
CA TYR A 102 -2.23 -5.95 -10.00
C TYR A 102 -1.55 -4.64 -10.36
N PHE A 103 -2.07 -3.89 -11.34
CA PHE A 103 -1.52 -2.57 -11.72
C PHE A 103 -1.58 -1.59 -10.55
N LEU A 104 -2.72 -1.53 -9.86
CA LEU A 104 -2.88 -0.65 -8.70
C LEU A 104 -1.90 -1.05 -7.58
N SER A 105 -1.78 -2.34 -7.28
CA SER A 105 -0.83 -2.85 -6.27
C SER A 105 0.63 -2.59 -6.64
N ARG A 106 0.97 -2.59 -7.93
CA ARG A 106 2.31 -2.32 -8.44
C ARG A 106 2.66 -0.84 -8.33
N GLU A 107 1.81 0.06 -8.83
CA GLU A 107 2.02 1.51 -8.70
C GLU A 107 2.17 1.91 -7.22
N MET A 108 1.38 1.26 -6.36
CA MET A 108 1.48 1.43 -4.92
C MET A 108 2.81 1.00 -4.29
N ARG A 109 3.53 0.04 -4.88
CA ARG A 109 4.85 -0.43 -4.42
C ARG A 109 5.94 0.51 -4.90
N ASP A 110 5.87 0.93 -6.16
CA ASP A 110 6.83 1.86 -6.77
C ASP A 110 6.86 3.21 -6.01
N GLU A 111 5.70 3.68 -5.54
CA GLU A 111 5.60 4.88 -4.70
C GLU A 111 6.17 4.69 -3.28
N LYS A 112 6.16 3.47 -2.73
CA LYS A 112 6.74 3.22 -1.40
C LYS A 112 8.27 3.18 -1.44
N GLU A 113 8.85 2.58 -2.47
CA GLU A 113 10.31 2.46 -2.61
C GLU A 113 10.98 3.84 -2.81
N THR A 114 10.31 4.74 -3.53
CA THR A 114 10.77 6.13 -3.70
C THR A 114 10.76 6.91 -2.38
N LEU A 115 9.73 6.72 -1.55
CA LEU A 115 9.64 7.36 -0.22
C LEU A 115 10.65 6.79 0.80
N GLU A 116 11.01 5.51 0.70
CA GLU A 116 12.03 4.88 1.57
C GLU A 116 13.45 5.31 1.20
N SER A 117 13.74 5.44 -0.10
CA SER A 117 15.00 5.98 -0.61
C SER A 117 15.23 7.42 -0.11
N GLU A 118 14.21 8.28 -0.20
CA GLU A 118 14.30 9.68 0.24
C GLU A 118 14.48 9.83 1.76
N LYS A 119 13.87 8.94 2.57
CA LYS A 119 14.08 8.89 4.02
C LYS A 119 15.50 8.48 4.39
N SER A 120 16.10 7.54 3.66
CA SER A 120 17.48 7.10 3.91
C SER A 120 18.52 8.19 3.62
N VAL A 121 18.30 8.98 2.56
CA VAL A 121 19.18 10.09 2.17
C VAL A 121 19.03 11.24 3.16
N THR A 122 17.80 11.60 3.52
CA THR A 122 17.54 12.71 4.46
C THR A 122 18.11 12.44 5.86
N ASN A 123 18.01 11.21 6.36
CA ASN A 123 18.60 10.83 7.65
C ASN A 123 20.15 10.81 7.62
N HIS A 124 20.75 10.45 6.48
CA HIS A 124 22.21 10.50 6.33
C HIS A 124 22.71 11.94 6.26
N THR A 125 22.07 12.82 5.48
CA THR A 125 22.44 14.24 5.37
C THR A 125 22.20 15.00 6.68
N ALA A 126 21.09 14.75 7.39
CA ALA A 126 20.83 15.38 8.69
C ALA A 126 21.85 14.96 9.77
N GLY A 127 22.27 13.69 9.76
CA GLY A 127 23.33 13.20 10.66
C GLY A 127 24.69 13.85 10.37
N GLU A 128 25.08 13.95 9.09
CA GLU A 128 26.38 14.52 8.68
C GLU A 128 26.46 16.05 8.88
N VAL A 129 25.34 16.76 8.77
CA VAL A 129 25.28 18.21 9.06
C VAL A 129 25.32 18.48 10.56
N SER A 130 24.68 17.64 11.38
CA SER A 130 24.70 17.79 12.84
C SER A 130 26.10 17.58 13.40
N THR A 131 26.86 16.59 12.91
CA THR A 131 28.22 16.33 13.38
C THR A 131 29.19 17.46 12.99
N LYS A 132 29.12 17.95 11.75
CA LYS A 132 29.95 19.07 11.29
C LYS A 132 29.65 20.36 12.04
N ASN A 133 28.39 20.62 12.40
CA ASN A 133 28.02 21.81 13.18
C ASN A 133 28.49 21.70 14.63
N GLU A 134 28.43 20.51 15.24
CA GLU A 134 28.93 20.27 16.60
C GLU A 134 30.46 20.45 16.65
N GLU A 135 31.18 19.90 15.66
CA GLU A 135 32.63 20.09 15.53
C GLU A 135 33.00 21.55 15.25
N ALA A 136 32.31 22.23 14.34
CA ALA A 136 32.56 23.63 14.04
C ALA A 136 32.31 24.54 15.26
N ASN A 137 31.25 24.27 16.04
CA ASN A 137 30.93 25.01 17.26
C ASN A 137 31.95 24.75 18.38
N ALA A 138 32.32 23.49 18.61
CA ALA A 138 33.37 23.13 19.56
C ALA A 138 34.72 23.75 19.18
N THR A 139 35.00 23.89 17.88
CA THR A 139 36.21 24.54 17.39
C THR A 139 36.15 26.06 17.50
N ALA A 140 34.96 26.66 17.37
CA ALA A 140 34.76 28.10 17.48
C ALA A 140 35.04 28.63 18.90
N GLU A 141 34.65 27.88 19.93
CA GLU A 141 34.81 28.26 21.34
C GLU A 141 36.26 28.15 21.87
N LEU A 142 37.18 27.54 21.11
CA LEU A 142 38.59 27.44 21.49
C LEU A 142 39.30 28.80 21.42
N SER A 143 40.01 29.16 22.50
CA SER A 143 40.91 30.31 22.58
C SER A 143 42.02 30.23 21.52
N PRO A 144 42.57 31.37 21.01
CA PRO A 144 43.62 31.37 19.99
C PRO A 144 44.83 30.48 20.32
N ALA A 145 45.22 30.42 21.60
CA ALA A 145 46.31 29.57 22.06
C ALA A 145 45.99 28.06 21.99
N GLN A 146 44.71 27.68 22.15
CA GLN A 146 44.25 26.30 22.06
C GLN A 146 44.11 25.86 20.59
N LYS A 147 43.65 26.75 19.70
CA LYS A 147 43.60 26.51 18.25
C LYS A 147 44.99 26.26 17.66
N ALA A 148 45.98 27.08 18.03
CA ALA A 148 47.36 26.91 17.59
C ALA A 148 47.97 25.56 18.04
N ARG A 149 47.62 25.11 19.26
CA ARG A 149 48.08 23.83 19.81
C ARG A 149 47.40 22.62 19.18
N LEU A 150 46.12 22.74 18.78
CA LEU A 150 45.39 21.70 18.04
C LEU A 150 45.92 21.57 16.60
N ALA A 151 46.19 22.69 15.92
CA ALA A 151 46.81 22.69 14.60
C ALA A 151 48.19 22.03 14.61
N ALA A 152 49.00 22.28 15.66
CA ALA A 152 50.30 21.65 15.84
C ALA A 152 50.23 20.13 16.12
N LEU A 153 49.08 19.60 16.57
CA LEU A 153 48.85 18.15 16.79
C LEU A 153 48.35 17.45 15.52
N GLY A 154 47.68 18.15 14.61
CA GLY A 154 47.18 17.60 13.34
C GLY A 154 48.26 17.47 12.25
N GLU A 155 49.40 18.15 12.40
CA GLU A 155 50.55 18.06 11.49
C GLU A 155 51.61 17.04 11.92
N ALA A 156 51.36 16.23 12.96
CA ALA A 156 52.27 15.14 13.29
C ALA A 156 52.37 14.19 12.09
N PRO A 157 53.58 13.91 11.57
CA PRO A 157 53.74 13.21 10.30
C PRO A 157 53.13 11.83 10.42
N THR A 158 52.07 11.59 9.67
CA THR A 158 51.54 10.24 9.41
C THR A 158 52.61 9.49 8.63
N SER A 159 53.55 8.88 9.37
CA SER A 159 54.51 7.96 8.80
C SER A 159 53.73 6.79 8.22
N HIS A 160 53.78 6.68 6.90
CA HIS A 160 53.40 5.53 6.09
C HIS A 160 53.50 4.19 6.82
N HIS A 161 52.53 3.30 6.55
CA HIS A 161 52.81 1.99 5.95
C HIS A 161 51.57 1.43 5.28
#